data_AF-A0A6H0ZJK4-F1
#
_entry.id   AF-A0A6H0ZJK4-F1
#
_cell.length_a   1.000
_cell.length_b   1.000
_cell.length_c   1.000
_cell.angle_alpha   90.00
_cell.angle_beta   90.00
_cell.angle_gamma   90.00
#
_symmetry.space_group_name_H-M   'P 1'
#
loop_
_entity.id
_entity.type
_entity.pdbx_description
1 polymer ?
#
loop_
_entity_poly.entity_id
_entity_poly.type
_entity_poly.pdbx_seq_one_letter_code
_entity_poly.pdbx_strand_id
1 'polypeptide(L)'
;MKYLVAMAAAAALWSSSASADAMDDTLKARELGQIVGSAELCNYPLDADKASGYVSEALAAMEPSNRSAYQAGLGAQKIRLQKMTEVERKVSCSTQAKLAAKYGILAK
;
A
#
# COMPACT_ATOMS: atom_id res chain seq x y z
N MET A 1 2.24 6.63 -49.71
CA MET A 1 1.82 5.84 -48.52
C MET A 1 3.01 5.06 -47.91
N LYS A 2 4.10 5.73 -47.51
CA LYS A 2 5.28 5.06 -46.89
C LYS A 2 5.75 5.69 -45.58
N TYR A 3 5.15 6.81 -45.17
CA TYR A 3 5.62 7.60 -44.01
C TYR A 3 4.68 7.55 -42.80
N LEU A 4 3.52 6.87 -42.89
CA LEU A 4 2.54 6.82 -41.81
C LEU A 4 2.76 5.66 -40.82
N VAL A 5 3.62 4.70 -41.14
CA VAL A 5 3.85 3.52 -40.28
C VAL A 5 4.93 3.78 -39.21
N ALA A 6 5.77 4.80 -39.39
CA ALA A 6 6.86 5.08 -38.45
C ALA A 6 6.43 5.81 -37.16
N MET A 7 5.26 6.49 -37.15
CA MET A 7 4.79 7.21 -35.97
C MET A 7 4.04 6.34 -34.95
N ALA A 8 3.57 5.15 -35.34
CA ALA A 8 2.86 4.25 -34.42
C ALA A 8 3.80 3.49 -33.47
N ALA A 9 5.06 3.27 -33.86
CA ALA A 9 6.02 2.51 -33.05
C ALA A 9 6.65 3.32 -31.91
N ALA A 10 6.65 4.66 -32.00
CA ALA A 10 7.22 5.52 -30.95
C ALA A 10 6.26 5.73 -29.76
N ALA A 11 4.95 5.57 -29.95
CA ALA A 11 3.95 5.72 -28.89
C ALA A 11 3.85 4.51 -27.95
N ALA A 12 4.34 3.34 -28.36
CA ALA A 12 4.24 2.10 -27.58
C ALA A 12 5.31 1.97 -26.47
N LEU A 13 6.34 2.81 -26.47
CA LEU A 13 7.43 2.75 -25.47
C LEU A 13 7.18 3.63 -24.23
N TRP A 14 6.13 4.46 -24.24
CA TRP A 14 5.83 5.41 -23.17
C TRP A 14 4.74 4.91 -22.19
N SER A 15 4.09 3.78 -22.49
CA SER A 15 3.04 3.19 -21.64
C SER A 15 3.56 2.20 -20.60
N SER A 16 4.85 1.83 -20.66
CA SER A 16 5.44 0.85 -19.74
C SER A 16 5.77 1.41 -18.35
N SER A 17 6.05 2.70 -18.22
CA SER A 17 6.31 3.35 -16.93
C SER A 17 5.04 3.48 -16.09
N ALA A 18 3.96 3.98 -16.67
CA ALA A 18 2.68 4.18 -15.97
C ALA A 18 2.10 2.88 -15.37
N SER A 19 2.38 1.72 -16.00
CA SER A 19 1.92 0.41 -15.51
C SER A 19 2.74 -0.09 -14.31
N ALA A 20 4.03 0.24 -14.25
CA ALA A 20 4.90 -0.12 -13.14
C ALA A 20 4.64 0.78 -11.92
N ASP A 21 4.48 2.09 -12.14
CA ASP A 21 4.11 3.05 -11.11
C ASP A 21 2.75 2.69 -10.47
N ALA A 22 1.76 2.30 -11.30
CA ALA A 22 0.45 1.87 -10.79
C ALA A 22 0.48 0.55 -10.00
N MET A 23 1.38 -0.37 -10.35
CA MET A 23 1.59 -1.60 -9.58
C MET A 23 2.22 -1.29 -8.22
N ASP A 24 3.22 -0.41 -8.16
CA ASP A 24 3.86 0.01 -6.91
C ASP A 24 2.88 0.73 -5.99
N ASP A 25 2.08 1.65 -6.53
CA ASP A 25 1.02 2.36 -5.82
C ASP A 25 -0.03 1.41 -5.22
N THR A 26 -0.45 0.41 -6.00
CA THR A 26 -1.43 -0.59 -5.53
C THR A 26 -0.88 -1.40 -4.36
N LEU A 27 0.40 -1.81 -4.44
CA LEU A 27 1.07 -2.53 -3.36
C LEU A 27 1.23 -1.64 -2.13
N LYS A 28 1.64 -0.39 -2.31
CA LYS A 28 1.78 0.59 -1.24
C LYS A 28 0.45 0.88 -0.56
N ALA A 29 -0.62 1.13 -1.30
CA ALA A 29 -1.97 1.34 -0.75
C ALA A 29 -2.40 0.16 0.12
N ARG A 30 -2.20 -1.07 -0.38
CA ARG A 30 -2.47 -2.30 0.37
C ARG A 30 -1.63 -2.38 1.64
N GLU A 31 -0.33 -2.11 1.56
CA GLU A 31 0.58 -2.15 2.70
C GLU A 31 0.13 -1.17 3.79
N LEU A 32 -0.19 0.08 3.43
CA LEU A 32 -0.72 1.07 4.37
C LEU A 32 -2.00 0.59 5.05
N GLY A 33 -2.89 -0.05 4.29
CA GLY A 33 -4.09 -0.68 4.83
C GLY A 33 -3.76 -1.80 5.82
N GLN A 34 -2.77 -2.64 5.52
CA GLN A 34 -2.34 -3.72 6.40
C GLN A 34 -1.70 -3.22 7.69
N ILE A 35 -0.95 -2.13 7.63
CA ILE A 35 -0.39 -1.46 8.81
C ILE A 35 -1.56 -0.98 9.68
N VAL A 36 -2.39 -0.05 9.20
CA VAL A 36 -3.51 0.49 10.00
C VAL A 36 -4.45 -0.63 10.50
N GLY A 37 -4.71 -1.64 9.66
CA GLY A 37 -5.61 -2.74 9.99
C GLY A 37 -5.05 -3.69 11.05
N SER A 38 -3.74 -3.78 11.22
CA SER A 38 -3.10 -4.69 12.15
C SER A 38 -2.82 -4.09 13.52
N ALA A 39 -2.74 -2.77 13.64
CA ALA A 39 -2.24 -2.09 14.85
C ALA A 39 -2.91 -2.52 16.15
N GLU A 40 -4.25 -2.52 16.19
CA GLU A 40 -5.02 -2.91 17.38
C GLU A 40 -4.81 -4.40 17.73
N LEU A 41 -4.93 -5.29 16.74
CA LEU A 41 -4.78 -6.75 16.94
C LEU A 41 -3.34 -7.15 17.29
N CYS A 42 -2.36 -6.36 16.84
CA CYS A 42 -0.94 -6.60 17.04
C CYS A 42 -0.35 -5.80 18.19
N ASN A 43 -1.15 -4.95 18.84
CA ASN A 43 -0.78 -4.11 19.98
C ASN A 43 0.51 -3.30 19.78
N TYR A 44 0.72 -2.74 18.57
CA TYR A 44 1.77 -1.75 18.35
C TYR A 44 1.16 -0.34 18.28
N PRO A 45 1.81 0.67 18.87
CA PRO A 45 1.18 1.96 19.06
C PRO A 45 1.27 2.82 17.80
N LEU A 46 0.16 2.97 17.07
CA LEU A 46 0.06 3.98 16.00
C LEU A 46 -0.29 5.34 16.58
N ASP A 47 0.40 6.38 16.10
CA ASP A 47 0.01 7.77 16.31
C ASP A 47 -1.10 8.11 15.31
N ALA A 48 -2.30 8.37 15.80
CA ALA A 48 -3.48 8.55 14.97
C ALA A 48 -3.33 9.74 13.99
N ASP A 49 -2.73 10.85 14.43
CA ASP A 49 -2.57 12.05 13.62
C ASP A 49 -1.51 11.84 12.55
N LYS A 50 -0.35 11.27 12.92
CA LYS A 50 0.70 10.94 11.94
C LYS A 50 0.23 9.90 10.93
N ALA A 51 -0.45 8.86 11.39
CA ALA A 51 -0.97 7.82 10.51
C ALA A 51 -2.02 8.38 9.55
N SER A 52 -2.98 9.17 10.05
CA SER A 52 -4.00 9.82 9.23
C SER A 52 -3.39 10.75 8.18
N GLY A 53 -2.45 11.61 8.58
CA GLY A 53 -1.74 12.52 7.69
C GLY A 53 -0.97 11.76 6.59
N TYR A 54 -0.07 10.87 6.99
CA TYR A 54 0.76 10.12 6.05
C TYR A 54 -0.06 9.25 5.08
N VAL A 55 -1.08 8.54 5.58
CA VAL A 55 -1.91 7.68 4.73
C VAL A 55 -2.76 8.50 3.78
N SER A 56 -3.38 9.60 4.24
CA SER A 56 -4.22 10.43 3.37
C SER A 56 -3.40 11.11 2.27
N GLU A 57 -2.22 11.64 2.59
CA GLU A 57 -1.28 12.22 1.61
C GLU A 57 -0.82 11.16 0.59
N ALA A 58 -0.42 9.98 1.06
CA ALA A 58 0.02 8.90 0.19
C ALA A 58 -1.10 8.45 -0.77
N LEU A 59 -2.34 8.29 -0.28
CA LEU A 59 -3.47 7.89 -1.11
C LEU A 59 -3.90 9.01 -2.08
N ALA A 60 -3.80 10.27 -1.68
CA ALA A 60 -4.13 11.41 -2.53
C ALA A 60 -3.18 11.53 -3.73
N ALA A 61 -1.92 11.14 -3.56
CA ALA A 61 -0.91 11.12 -4.63
C ALA A 61 -1.10 9.99 -5.65
N MET A 62 -1.92 8.98 -5.35
CA MET A 62 -2.17 7.82 -6.22
C MET A 62 -3.34 8.05 -7.16
N GLU A 63 -3.33 7.35 -8.30
CA GLU A 63 -4.50 7.23 -9.18
C GLU A 63 -5.71 6.61 -8.45
N PRO A 64 -6.95 7.06 -8.71
CA PRO A 64 -8.14 6.61 -7.99
C PRO A 64 -8.34 5.09 -7.96
N SER A 65 -7.96 4.38 -9.03
CA SER A 65 -8.04 2.92 -9.12
C SER A 65 -7.21 2.22 -8.04
N ASN A 66 -6.04 2.77 -7.71
CA ASN A 66 -5.06 2.15 -6.82
C ASN A 66 -5.45 2.34 -5.35
N ARG A 67 -6.14 3.44 -5.02
CA ARG A 67 -6.60 3.77 -3.66
C ARG A 67 -7.51 2.69 -3.07
N SER A 68 -8.28 2.00 -3.91
CA SER A 68 -9.19 0.93 -3.48
C SER A 68 -8.46 -0.23 -2.76
N ALA A 69 -7.19 -0.45 -3.08
CA ALA A 69 -6.37 -1.49 -2.47
C ALA A 69 -6.09 -1.24 -0.98
N TYR A 70 -6.19 0.01 -0.52
CA TYR A 70 -6.11 0.36 0.91
C TYR A 70 -7.21 -0.32 1.70
N GLN A 71 -8.47 -0.22 1.26
CA GLN A 71 -9.60 -0.82 1.96
C GLN A 71 -9.51 -2.35 1.98
N ALA A 72 -9.04 -2.94 0.87
CA ALA A 72 -8.76 -4.37 0.82
C ALA A 72 -7.66 -4.78 1.81
N GLY A 73 -6.57 -4.00 1.91
CA GLY A 73 -5.51 -4.22 2.90
C GLY A 73 -6.03 -4.11 4.33
N LEU A 74 -6.80 -3.08 4.63
CA LEU A 74 -7.35 -2.79 5.96
C LEU A 74 -8.27 -3.91 6.45
N GLY A 75 -9.34 -4.21 5.70
CA GLY A 75 -10.35 -5.19 6.12
C GLY A 75 -9.83 -6.63 6.09
N ALA A 76 -9.16 -7.02 4.99
CA ALA A 76 -8.70 -8.40 4.85
C ALA A 76 -7.60 -8.76 5.86
N GLN A 77 -6.72 -7.81 6.22
CA GLN A 77 -5.65 -8.08 7.17
C GLN A 77 -6.18 -8.39 8.57
N LYS A 78 -7.21 -7.66 9.04
CA LYS A 78 -7.87 -7.94 10.33
C LYS A 78 -8.36 -9.38 10.40
N ILE A 79 -9.09 -9.80 9.36
CA ILE A 79 -9.65 -11.15 9.27
C ILE A 79 -8.54 -12.21 9.19
N ARG A 80 -7.48 -11.95 8.42
CA ARG A 80 -6.35 -12.89 8.28
C ARG A 80 -5.61 -13.08 9.60
N LEU A 81 -5.30 -12.00 10.33
CA LEU A 81 -4.59 -12.07 11.61
C LEU A 81 -5.34 -12.90 12.65
N GLN A 82 -6.67 -12.84 12.65
CA GLN A 82 -7.52 -13.65 13.54
C GLN A 82 -7.48 -15.14 13.20
N LYS A 83 -7.19 -15.50 11.95
CA LYS A 83 -7.13 -16.90 11.47
C LYS A 83 -5.71 -17.48 11.44
N MET A 84 -4.69 -16.64 11.65
CA MET A 84 -3.28 -17.05 11.66
C MET A 84 -2.94 -17.85 12.92
N THR A 85 -1.99 -18.77 12.77
CA THR A 85 -1.29 -19.38 13.90
C THR A 85 -0.55 -18.31 14.71
N GLU A 86 -0.15 -18.65 15.93
CA GLU A 86 0.58 -17.71 16.79
C GLU A 86 1.88 -17.21 16.14
N VAL A 87 2.63 -18.10 15.50
CA VAL A 87 3.92 -17.75 14.85
C VAL A 87 3.69 -16.83 13.66
N GLU A 88 2.75 -17.16 12.77
CA GLU A 88 2.41 -16.32 11.61
C GLU A 88 1.93 -14.94 12.03
N ARG A 89 1.10 -14.89 13.08
CA ARG A 89 0.60 -13.64 13.64
C ARG A 89 1.75 -12.81 14.21
N LYS A 90 2.64 -13.40 15.02
CA LYS A 90 3.80 -12.71 15.59
C LYS A 90 4.71 -12.12 14.50
N VAL A 91 5.04 -12.91 13.48
CA VAL A 91 5.85 -12.45 12.34
C VAL A 91 5.15 -11.31 11.62
N SER A 92 3.87 -11.49 11.26
CA SER A 92 3.08 -10.46 10.57
C SER A 92 3.02 -9.16 11.37
N CYS A 93 2.70 -9.24 12.66
CA CYS A 93 2.64 -8.09 13.56
C CYS A 93 3.99 -7.37 13.65
N SER A 94 5.09 -8.11 13.79
CA SER A 94 6.43 -7.51 13.85
C SER A 94 6.82 -6.80 12.56
N THR A 95 6.43 -7.36 11.40
CA THR A 95 6.68 -6.76 10.09
C THR A 95 5.89 -5.46 9.93
N GLN A 96 4.59 -5.47 10.27
CA GLN A 96 3.76 -4.27 10.17
C GLN A 96 4.22 -3.17 11.13
N ALA A 97 4.64 -3.52 12.36
CA ALA A 97 5.20 -2.56 13.30
C ALA A 97 6.52 -1.94 12.78
N LYS A 98 7.39 -2.72 12.13
CA LYS A 98 8.62 -2.21 11.51
C LYS A 98 8.33 -1.28 10.33
N LEU A 99 7.32 -1.58 9.53
CA LEU A 99 6.88 -0.71 8.44
C LEU A 99 6.28 0.60 8.98
N ALA A 100 5.45 0.53 10.02
CA ALA A 100 4.95 1.71 10.72
C ALA A 100 6.09 2.59 11.27
N ALA A 101 7.13 1.97 11.85
CA ALA A 101 8.34 2.67 12.31
C ALA A 101 9.09 3.32 11.15
N LYS A 102 9.28 2.60 10.03
CA LYS A 102 9.92 3.11 8.80
C LYS A 102 9.20 4.35 8.26
N TYR A 103 7.87 4.39 8.37
CA TYR A 103 7.05 5.53 7.94
C TYR A 103 6.92 6.64 9.00
N GLY A 104 7.48 6.45 10.20
CA GLY A 104 7.44 7.46 11.26
C GLY A 104 6.03 7.66 11.87
N ILE A 105 5.12 6.69 11.70
CA ILE A 105 3.71 6.80 12.13
C ILE A 105 3.42 6.07 13.46
N LEU A 106 4.45 5.60 14.16
CA LEU A 106 4.30 5.10 15.54
C LEU A 106 4.17 6.25 16.54
N ALA A 107 3.47 5.99 17.64
CA ALA A 107 3.51 6.85 18.82
C ALA A 107 4.91 6.78 19.46
N LYS A 108 5.36 7.91 20.00
CA LYS A 108 6.65 8.01 20.69
C LYS A 108 6.57 7.40 22.09
#